data_AF-A0A4C2E9F1-F1
#
_entry.id   AF-A0A4C2E9F1-F1
#
_cell.length_a   1.000
_cell.length_b   1.000
_cell.length_c   1.000
_cell.angle_alpha   90.00
_cell.angle_beta   90.00
_cell.angle_gamma   90.00
#
_symmetry.space_group_name_H-M   'P 1'
#
loop_
_entity.id
_entity.type
_entity.pdbx_description
1 polymer ?
#
loop_
_entity_poly.entity_id
_entity_poly.type
_entity_poly.pdbx_seq_one_letter_code
_entity_poly.pdbx_strand_id
1 'polypeptide(L)'
;MFTRHLNPLSSFQRLRYIRLSAKRSVKTSTVDWKPIRTSKTPSDHEGKKGGIGKKIVLGLMIAMPVISFYLGTWQVRRLEWKNNLIARCESRLTYPPVLLPKRFTPDQAENWEYRKVLLRGHFVNEEEMFVGPRVRNSKKGYVLFTPFRRNDTGEKVLVERGWISEENVNPQLRNLNHLSIPTSDNTEIMCLVRVPRKRGSFQWKKEDQNSRLWQVPDVLEMASITGSTPLHLQAVYDLRDHRWDKPQTQENHTKSNSWAFWKRNKNQTQNYSSQEKSQSEPLGEFTEWQFAQAGVPIGKEPKIDLRNNHLQYLVTWYGLAFLSTIFLIVALRKYRKGSAISQAQLKKEKLKHAQRFM
;
A
#
# COMPACT_ATOMS: atom_id res chain seq x y z
N MET A 1 40.93 92.34 -9.08
CA MET A 1 41.84 93.13 -9.91
C MET A 1 41.19 93.32 -11.27
N PHE A 2 40.46 94.43 -11.43
CA PHE A 2 40.06 94.94 -12.75
C PHE A 2 41.11 95.98 -13.14
N THR A 3 41.66 95.85 -14.35
CA THR A 3 42.22 96.93 -15.17
C THR A 3 41.53 96.75 -16.53
N ARG A 4 41.06 97.76 -17.26
CA ARG A 4 41.06 99.21 -17.11
C ARG A 4 40.07 99.76 -18.16
N HIS A 5 39.50 100.93 -17.85
CA HIS A 5 39.04 101.99 -18.78
C HIS A 5 37.82 101.71 -19.68
N LEU A 6 36.63 102.32 -19.48
CA LEU A 6 36.26 103.76 -19.55
C LEU A 6 36.96 104.45 -20.74
N ASN A 7 36.30 104.79 -21.86
CA ASN A 7 35.27 105.83 -22.02
C ASN A 7 35.19 106.15 -23.55
N PRO A 8 34.37 107.09 -24.06
CA PRO A 8 32.94 107.33 -23.82
C PRO A 8 32.21 107.82 -25.11
N LEU A 9 30.96 108.30 -24.96
CA LEU A 9 30.29 109.33 -25.78
C LEU A 9 30.02 108.95 -27.26
N SER A 10 28.91 109.27 -27.90
CA SER A 10 27.74 110.08 -27.60
C SER A 10 26.81 109.95 -28.82
N SER A 11 25.63 110.53 -28.68
CA SER A 11 24.79 111.05 -29.77
C SER A 11 23.72 110.11 -30.35
N PHE A 12 22.48 110.46 -29.96
CA PHE A 12 21.31 110.67 -30.82
C PHE A 12 21.12 109.71 -32.00
N GLN A 13 20.00 108.98 -31.97
CA GLN A 13 18.88 109.25 -32.89
C GLN A 13 17.67 108.37 -32.53
N ARG A 14 16.51 109.01 -32.32
CA ARG A 14 15.20 108.34 -32.39
C ARG A 14 15.01 107.89 -33.84
N LEU A 15 15.00 106.58 -34.07
CA LEU A 15 14.49 106.00 -35.32
C LEU A 15 13.40 104.97 -35.00
N ARG A 16 12.29 105.15 -35.72
CA ARG A 16 11.02 104.44 -35.62
C ARG A 16 11.23 102.91 -35.64
N TYR A 17 10.61 102.22 -34.69
CA TYR A 17 10.44 100.77 -34.75
C TYR A 17 9.53 100.40 -35.92
N ILE A 18 10.13 100.05 -37.06
CA ILE A 18 9.45 99.34 -38.14
C ILE A 18 9.44 97.87 -37.72
N ARG A 19 8.27 97.35 -37.36
CA ARG A 19 8.05 95.91 -37.13
C ARG A 19 8.27 95.17 -38.45
N LEU A 20 9.47 94.66 -38.67
CA LEU A 20 9.71 93.61 -39.64
C LEU A 20 9.14 92.30 -39.07
N SER A 21 7.87 92.03 -39.41
CA SER A 21 7.21 90.77 -39.12
C SER A 21 7.85 89.67 -39.98
N ALA A 22 8.86 88.99 -39.44
CA ALA A 22 9.41 87.79 -40.05
C ALA A 22 8.34 86.68 -40.05
N LYS A 23 7.69 86.46 -41.19
CA LYS A 23 6.83 85.28 -41.40
C LYS A 23 7.72 84.04 -41.52
N ARG A 24 8.00 83.40 -40.39
CA ARG A 24 8.64 82.08 -40.35
C ARG A 24 7.59 81.07 -40.85
N SER A 25 7.67 80.64 -42.11
CA SER A 25 6.77 79.57 -42.59
C SER A 25 7.27 78.24 -42.02
N VAL A 26 6.57 77.71 -41.03
CA VAL A 26 6.78 76.33 -40.58
C VAL A 26 6.07 75.44 -41.60
N LYS A 27 6.83 74.72 -42.42
CA LYS A 27 6.28 73.63 -43.23
C LYS A 27 6.00 72.46 -42.29
N THR A 28 4.84 72.44 -41.65
CA THR A 28 4.31 71.18 -41.11
C THR A 28 3.83 70.35 -42.29
N SER A 29 4.22 69.08 -42.40
CA SER A 29 3.52 68.18 -43.31
C SER A 29 2.04 68.24 -42.96
N THR A 30 1.18 68.65 -43.90
CA THR A 30 -0.25 68.38 -43.82
C THR A 30 -0.39 66.87 -43.89
N VAL A 31 -0.18 66.19 -42.77
CA VAL A 31 -0.70 64.86 -42.58
C VAL A 31 -2.19 65.08 -42.61
N ASP A 32 -2.82 64.68 -43.72
CA ASP A 32 -4.25 64.46 -43.76
C ASP A 32 -4.57 63.45 -42.66
N TRP A 33 -4.82 63.97 -41.47
CA TRP A 33 -5.45 63.23 -40.41
C TRP A 33 -6.86 62.94 -40.92
N LYS A 34 -7.00 61.78 -41.58
CA LYS A 34 -8.28 61.08 -41.55
C LYS A 34 -8.48 60.73 -40.09
N PRO A 35 -9.43 61.34 -39.35
CA PRO A 35 -9.78 60.80 -38.07
C PRO A 35 -10.08 59.34 -38.30
N ILE A 36 -9.35 58.47 -37.61
CA ILE A 36 -9.75 57.08 -37.50
C ILE A 36 -11.14 57.18 -36.89
N ARG A 37 -12.18 57.11 -37.73
CA ARG A 37 -13.54 56.83 -37.30
C ARG A 37 -13.50 55.37 -36.88
N THR A 38 -12.86 55.13 -35.77
CA THR A 38 -13.11 53.96 -34.98
C THR A 38 -14.54 54.15 -34.49
N SER A 39 -15.48 53.59 -35.25
CA SER A 39 -16.86 53.34 -34.82
C SER A 39 -16.91 52.41 -33.61
N LYS A 40 -15.76 51.89 -33.20
CA LYS A 40 -15.57 51.22 -31.93
C LYS A 40 -15.12 52.27 -30.92
N THR A 41 -16.11 52.91 -30.31
CA THR A 41 -15.97 53.25 -28.89
C THR A 41 -15.45 52.00 -28.15
N PRO A 42 -14.67 52.13 -27.06
CA PRO A 42 -14.29 50.99 -26.22
C PRO A 42 -15.52 50.38 -25.48
N SER A 43 -16.71 50.47 -26.06
CA SER A 43 -17.98 49.98 -25.54
C SER A 43 -18.60 48.86 -26.36
N ASP A 44 -18.14 48.52 -27.56
CA ASP A 44 -18.88 47.59 -28.41
C ASP A 44 -17.98 46.49 -29.00
N HIS A 45 -18.22 45.27 -28.51
CA HIS A 45 -17.63 43.98 -28.86
C HIS A 45 -16.44 43.43 -28.05
N GLU A 46 -16.44 43.55 -26.72
CA GLU A 46 -16.03 42.38 -25.92
C GLU A 46 -17.20 41.41 -25.84
N GLY A 47 -17.41 40.70 -26.97
CA GLY A 47 -18.32 39.57 -27.02
C GLY A 47 -17.99 38.61 -25.89
N LYS A 48 -19.00 38.30 -25.07
CA LYS A 48 -19.08 37.36 -23.95
C LYS A 48 -18.48 35.96 -24.24
N LYS A 49 -17.18 35.86 -24.56
CA LYS A 49 -16.45 34.58 -24.68
C LYS A 49 -15.95 34.05 -23.32
N GLY A 50 -16.37 34.67 -22.22
CA GLY A 50 -16.00 34.27 -20.86
C GLY A 50 -16.98 33.33 -20.15
N GLY A 51 -18.05 32.85 -20.79
CA GLY A 51 -19.11 32.08 -20.12
C GLY A 51 -18.82 30.59 -19.95
N ILE A 52 -18.32 29.93 -21.00
CA ILE A 52 -18.19 28.46 -21.01
C ILE A 52 -16.99 28.01 -20.18
N GLY A 53 -15.82 28.64 -20.36
CA GLY A 53 -14.63 28.32 -19.55
C GLY A 53 -14.84 28.54 -18.05
N LYS A 54 -15.49 29.64 -17.65
CA LYS A 54 -15.81 29.91 -16.24
C LYS A 54 -16.81 28.89 -15.66
N LYS A 55 -17.79 28.44 -16.45
CA LYS A 55 -18.73 27.38 -16.06
C LYS A 55 -18.05 26.02 -15.92
N ILE A 56 -17.13 25.69 -16.82
CA ILE A 56 -16.33 24.45 -16.75
C ILE A 56 -15.44 24.47 -15.51
N VAL A 57 -14.72 25.57 -15.26
CA VAL A 57 -13.87 25.71 -14.07
C VAL A 57 -14.68 25.64 -12.79
N LEU A 58 -15.83 26.31 -12.71
CA LEU A 58 -16.71 26.23 -11.56
C LEU A 58 -17.26 24.81 -11.35
N GLY A 59 -17.65 24.13 -12.44
CA GLY A 59 -18.08 22.74 -12.41
C GLY A 59 -16.99 21.81 -11.87
N LEU A 60 -15.75 21.99 -12.32
CA LEU A 60 -14.60 21.21 -11.85
C LEU A 60 -14.27 21.48 -10.37
N MET A 61 -14.38 22.74 -9.93
CA MET A 61 -14.20 23.11 -8.52
C MET A 61 -15.26 22.51 -7.60
N ILE A 62 -16.48 22.27 -8.09
CA ILE A 62 -17.54 21.59 -7.34
C ILE A 62 -17.38 20.07 -7.42
N ALA A 63 -16.99 19.53 -8.58
CA ALA A 63 -16.84 18.10 -8.77
C ALA A 63 -15.73 17.51 -7.88
N MET A 64 -14.62 18.23 -7.72
CA MET A 64 -13.46 17.75 -6.96
C MET A 64 -13.76 17.40 -5.49
N PRO A 65 -14.40 18.25 -4.66
CA PRO A 65 -14.78 17.89 -3.29
C PRO A 65 -15.81 16.75 -3.25
N VAL A 66 -16.77 16.73 -4.18
CA VAL A 66 -17.81 15.67 -4.24
C VAL A 66 -17.20 14.31 -4.53
N ILE A 67 -16.34 14.23 -5.55
CA ILE A 67 -15.65 13.00 -5.93
C ILE A 67 -14.71 12.54 -4.81
N SER A 68 -13.95 13.47 -4.21
CA SER A 68 -13.03 13.15 -3.11
C SER A 68 -13.77 12.63 -1.88
N PHE A 69 -14.92 13.22 -1.54
CA PHE A 69 -15.77 12.74 -0.43
C PHE A 69 -16.38 11.37 -0.72
N TYR A 70 -16.85 11.14 -1.96
CA TYR A 70 -17.34 9.83 -2.39
C TYR A 70 -16.25 8.76 -2.30
N LEU A 71 -15.04 9.06 -2.77
CA LEU A 71 -13.88 8.16 -2.66
C LEU A 71 -13.49 7.90 -1.21
N GLY A 72 -13.52 8.93 -0.35
CA GLY A 72 -13.32 8.77 1.09
C GLY A 72 -14.35 7.84 1.74
N THR A 73 -15.62 8.02 1.41
CA THR A 73 -16.73 7.16 1.89
C THR A 73 -16.57 5.72 1.39
N TRP A 74 -16.20 5.55 0.13
CA TRP A 74 -15.91 4.24 -0.43
C TRP A 74 -14.75 3.54 0.29
N GLN A 75 -13.68 4.27 0.63
CA GLN A 75 -12.55 3.72 1.40
C GLN A 75 -12.98 3.26 2.79
N VAL A 76 -13.88 3.99 3.48
CA VAL A 76 -14.45 3.56 4.77
C VAL A 76 -15.18 2.22 4.61
N ARG A 77 -16.11 2.13 3.65
CA ARG A 77 -16.86 0.89 3.40
C ARG A 77 -15.94 -0.27 3.02
N ARG A 78 -14.91 0.01 2.22
CA ARG A 78 -13.93 -0.99 1.81
C ARG A 78 -13.08 -1.47 2.99
N LEU A 79 -12.71 -0.58 3.91
CA LEU A 79 -12.00 -0.90 5.14
C LEU A 79 -12.87 -1.78 6.04
N GLU A 80 -14.13 -1.44 6.26
CA GLU A 80 -15.06 -2.24 7.07
C GLU A 80 -15.20 -3.66 6.54
N TRP A 81 -15.45 -3.81 5.24
CA TRP A 81 -15.47 -5.13 4.58
C TRP A 81 -14.18 -5.93 4.83
N LYS A 82 -13.02 -5.27 4.71
CA LYS A 82 -11.72 -5.91 4.91
C LYS A 82 -11.47 -6.28 6.37
N ASN A 83 -11.85 -5.42 7.31
CA ASN A 83 -11.75 -5.69 8.74
C ASN A 83 -12.65 -6.87 9.12
N ASN A 84 -13.86 -6.94 8.58
CA ASN A 84 -14.76 -8.08 8.79
C ASN A 84 -14.16 -9.38 8.24
N LEU A 85 -13.44 -9.33 7.11
CA LEU A 85 -12.73 -10.49 6.59
C LEU A 85 -11.58 -10.91 7.51
N ILE A 86 -10.77 -9.96 7.99
CA ILE A 86 -9.68 -10.23 8.95
C ILE A 86 -10.24 -10.83 10.23
N ALA A 87 -11.25 -10.21 10.84
CA ALA A 87 -11.87 -10.69 12.07
C ALA A 87 -12.45 -12.11 11.92
N ARG A 88 -13.08 -12.41 10.77
CA ARG A 88 -13.51 -13.78 10.45
C ARG A 88 -12.33 -14.76 10.43
N CYS A 89 -11.25 -14.42 9.75
CA CYS A 89 -10.08 -15.29 9.69
C CYS A 89 -9.41 -15.44 11.08
N GLU A 90 -9.29 -14.37 11.85
CA GLU A 90 -8.74 -14.39 13.22
C GLU A 90 -9.57 -15.27 14.15
N SER A 91 -10.90 -15.11 14.14
CA SER A 91 -11.79 -15.95 14.94
C SER A 91 -11.62 -17.44 14.63
N ARG A 92 -11.39 -17.78 13.34
CA ARG A 92 -11.19 -19.17 12.92
C ARG A 92 -9.85 -19.75 13.37
N LEU A 93 -8.82 -18.92 13.47
CA LEU A 93 -7.51 -19.30 13.98
C LEU A 93 -7.51 -19.59 15.49
N THR A 94 -8.42 -18.95 16.23
CA THR A 94 -8.54 -19.12 17.69
C THR A 94 -9.19 -20.45 18.06
N TYR A 95 -10.03 -21.04 17.20
CA TYR A 95 -10.68 -22.32 17.51
C TYR A 95 -9.66 -23.44 17.72
N PRO A 96 -9.95 -24.38 18.65
CA PRO A 96 -9.09 -25.54 18.84
C PRO A 96 -9.03 -26.38 17.56
N PRO A 97 -7.90 -27.07 17.34
CA PRO A 97 -7.72 -27.91 16.17
C PRO A 97 -8.72 -29.08 16.18
N VAL A 98 -9.32 -29.38 15.02
CA VAL A 98 -10.30 -30.46 14.86
C VAL A 98 -9.82 -31.47 13.84
N LEU A 99 -10.09 -32.77 14.04
CA LEU A 99 -9.78 -33.79 13.05
C LEU A 99 -10.49 -33.49 11.72
N LEU A 100 -9.78 -33.64 10.60
CA LEU A 100 -10.38 -33.39 9.28
C LEU A 100 -11.57 -34.35 9.07
N PRO A 101 -12.78 -33.87 8.72
CA PRO A 101 -13.91 -34.74 8.46
C PRO A 101 -13.63 -35.77 7.36
N LYS A 102 -14.29 -36.95 7.43
CA LYS A 102 -14.10 -38.03 6.44
C LYS A 102 -14.56 -37.63 5.04
N ARG A 103 -15.63 -36.84 4.94
CA ARG A 103 -16.13 -36.29 3.67
C ARG A 103 -15.89 -34.79 3.66
N PHE A 104 -14.79 -34.35 3.06
CA PHE A 104 -14.46 -32.93 2.95
C PHE A 104 -14.32 -32.56 1.48
N THR A 105 -15.29 -31.82 0.94
CA THR A 105 -15.25 -31.35 -0.44
C THR A 105 -14.46 -30.04 -0.56
N PRO A 106 -13.85 -29.76 -1.72
CA PRO A 106 -13.14 -28.50 -1.96
C PRO A 106 -13.99 -27.25 -1.71
N ASP A 107 -15.30 -27.32 -1.99
CA ASP A 107 -16.24 -26.20 -1.77
C ASP A 107 -16.38 -25.83 -0.29
N GLN A 108 -16.20 -26.80 0.61
CA GLN A 108 -16.22 -26.54 2.05
C GLN A 108 -14.93 -25.84 2.54
N ALA A 109 -13.86 -25.85 1.74
CA ALA A 109 -12.58 -25.23 2.09
C ALA A 109 -12.70 -23.70 2.27
N GLU A 110 -13.59 -23.03 1.54
CA GLU A 110 -13.81 -21.58 1.68
C GLU A 110 -14.41 -21.24 3.06
N ASN A 111 -15.35 -22.06 3.52
CA ASN A 111 -15.96 -21.89 4.85
C ASN A 111 -14.98 -22.20 5.98
N TRP A 112 -14.04 -23.11 5.75
CA TRP A 112 -13.03 -23.54 6.73
C TRP A 112 -11.69 -22.83 6.58
N GLU A 113 -11.57 -21.84 5.67
CA GLU A 113 -10.32 -21.12 5.47
C GLU A 113 -9.83 -20.51 6.79
N TYR A 114 -8.54 -20.71 7.10
CA TYR A 114 -7.90 -20.34 8.37
C TYR A 114 -8.33 -21.16 9.60
N ARG A 115 -9.02 -22.29 9.43
CA ARG A 115 -9.29 -23.23 10.53
C ARG A 115 -8.17 -24.26 10.68
N LYS A 116 -7.72 -24.48 11.93
CA LYS A 116 -6.74 -25.51 12.27
C LYS A 116 -7.40 -26.90 12.23
N VAL A 117 -6.76 -27.83 11.55
CA VAL A 117 -7.18 -29.23 11.42
C VAL A 117 -6.04 -30.18 11.74
N LEU A 118 -6.36 -31.33 12.30
CA LEU A 118 -5.41 -32.41 12.55
C LEU A 118 -5.59 -33.50 11.49
N LEU A 119 -4.48 -33.99 10.96
CA LEU A 119 -4.41 -35.11 10.04
C LEU A 119 -3.61 -36.25 10.68
N ARG A 120 -4.07 -37.48 10.45
CA ARG A 120 -3.41 -38.71 10.89
C ARG A 120 -3.22 -39.65 9.70
N GLY A 121 -2.01 -40.17 9.55
CA GLY A 121 -1.63 -40.95 8.37
C GLY A 121 -0.13 -40.93 8.09
N HIS A 122 0.23 -41.08 6.82
CA HIS A 122 1.63 -41.04 6.39
C HIS A 122 1.81 -40.18 5.14
N PHE A 123 3.03 -39.67 4.96
CA PHE A 123 3.41 -38.92 3.77
C PHE A 123 3.84 -39.85 2.64
N VAL A 124 3.37 -39.57 1.43
CA VAL A 124 3.84 -40.24 0.21
C VAL A 124 5.05 -39.46 -0.32
N ASN A 125 6.22 -39.73 0.28
CA ASN A 125 7.45 -38.96 0.03
C ASN A 125 8.01 -39.13 -1.40
N GLU A 126 7.56 -40.14 -2.15
CA GLU A 126 7.91 -40.35 -3.55
C GLU A 126 7.27 -39.30 -4.48
N GLU A 127 6.10 -38.79 -4.10
CA GLU A 127 5.29 -37.83 -4.88
C GLU A 127 5.50 -36.37 -4.41
N GLU A 128 6.68 -36.04 -3.88
CA GLU A 128 7.03 -34.68 -3.46
C GLU A 128 7.10 -33.68 -4.63
N MET A 129 6.54 -32.49 -4.44
CA MET A 129 6.57 -31.38 -5.39
C MET A 129 7.14 -30.12 -4.75
N PHE A 130 7.85 -29.31 -5.53
CA PHE A 130 8.51 -28.09 -5.06
C PHE A 130 7.91 -26.87 -5.75
N VAL A 131 7.58 -25.81 -4.99
CA VAL A 131 7.07 -24.55 -5.51
C VAL A 131 8.05 -23.42 -5.20
N GLY A 132 8.61 -22.76 -6.21
CA GLY A 132 9.57 -21.67 -5.97
C GLY A 132 10.15 -21.04 -7.24
N PRO A 133 11.21 -20.23 -7.12
CA PRO A 133 12.06 -20.04 -5.93
C PRO A 133 11.40 -19.23 -4.80
N ARG A 134 11.77 -19.51 -3.54
CA ARG A 134 11.34 -18.79 -2.32
C ARG A 134 12.53 -18.52 -1.42
N VAL A 135 12.62 -17.30 -0.89
CA VAL A 135 13.70 -16.90 0.03
C VAL A 135 13.16 -16.85 1.46
N ARG A 136 13.89 -17.45 2.40
CA ARG A 136 13.65 -17.35 3.86
C ARG A 136 14.99 -17.12 4.55
N ASN A 137 15.07 -16.13 5.43
CA ASN A 137 16.30 -15.78 6.16
C ASN A 137 17.54 -15.64 5.26
N SER A 138 17.39 -14.96 4.11
CA SER A 138 18.43 -14.76 3.09
C SER A 138 18.96 -16.04 2.40
N LYS A 139 18.36 -17.21 2.65
CA LYS A 139 18.66 -18.45 1.93
C LYS A 139 17.61 -18.74 0.86
N LYS A 140 18.05 -19.22 -0.30
CA LYS A 140 17.18 -19.68 -1.37
C LYS A 140 16.65 -21.08 -1.07
N GLY A 141 15.40 -21.31 -1.44
CA GLY A 141 14.74 -22.58 -1.23
C GLY A 141 13.43 -22.67 -1.99
N TYR A 142 12.64 -23.67 -1.62
CA TYR A 142 11.38 -24.00 -2.26
C TYR A 142 10.33 -24.31 -1.20
N VAL A 143 9.06 -24.23 -1.56
CA VAL A 143 7.97 -24.72 -0.71
C VAL A 143 7.67 -26.16 -1.11
N LEU A 144 7.76 -27.07 -0.15
CA LEU A 144 7.50 -28.49 -0.34
C LEU A 144 6.01 -28.78 -0.18
N PHE A 145 5.45 -29.44 -1.20
CA PHE A 145 4.14 -30.05 -1.18
C PHE A 145 4.30 -31.56 -1.24
N THR A 146 3.64 -32.27 -0.33
CA THR A 146 3.70 -33.73 -0.27
C THR A 146 2.27 -34.26 -0.11
N PRO A 147 1.84 -35.22 -0.94
CA PRO A 147 0.59 -35.92 -0.71
C PRO A 147 0.64 -36.67 0.63
N PHE A 148 -0.43 -36.53 1.40
CA PHE A 148 -0.60 -37.18 2.69
C PHE A 148 -1.75 -38.16 2.61
N ARG A 149 -1.46 -39.44 2.83
CA ARG A 149 -2.47 -40.49 2.82
C ARG A 149 -3.08 -40.63 4.20
N ARG A 150 -4.39 -40.37 4.30
CA ARG A 150 -5.12 -40.42 5.57
C ARG A 150 -5.35 -41.87 6.00
N ASN A 151 -5.17 -42.17 7.28
CA ASN A 151 -5.51 -43.51 7.82
C ASN A 151 -7.01 -43.75 7.89
N ASP A 152 -7.82 -42.70 8.10
CA ASP A 152 -9.28 -42.84 8.28
C ASP A 152 -10.02 -43.26 7.01
N THR A 153 -9.64 -42.67 5.86
CA THR A 153 -10.35 -42.84 4.58
C THR A 153 -9.46 -43.46 3.49
N GLY A 154 -8.14 -43.48 3.67
CA GLY A 154 -7.19 -43.91 2.65
C GLY A 154 -6.97 -42.90 1.52
N GLU A 155 -7.72 -41.80 1.50
CA GLU A 155 -7.61 -40.73 0.50
C GLU A 155 -6.31 -39.94 0.67
N LYS A 156 -5.72 -39.53 -0.46
CA LYS A 156 -4.57 -38.61 -0.46
C LYS A 156 -5.08 -37.17 -0.41
N VAL A 157 -4.52 -36.36 0.48
CA VAL A 157 -4.75 -34.90 0.54
C VAL A 157 -3.42 -34.18 0.31
N LEU A 158 -3.45 -33.01 -0.33
CA LEU A 158 -2.23 -32.27 -0.61
C LEU A 158 -1.83 -31.38 0.58
N VAL A 159 -0.65 -31.62 1.15
CA VAL A 159 -0.12 -30.87 2.29
C VAL A 159 1.10 -30.05 1.88
N GLU A 160 1.00 -28.73 2.03
CA GLU A 160 2.14 -27.80 2.00
C GLU A 160 2.91 -27.95 3.32
N ARG A 161 4.01 -28.72 3.31
CA ARG A 161 4.85 -28.97 4.49
C ARG A 161 5.65 -27.75 4.94
N GLY A 162 5.96 -26.85 4.01
CA GLY A 162 6.65 -25.60 4.31
C GLY A 162 7.89 -25.36 3.46
N TRP A 163 8.77 -24.47 3.91
CA TRP A 163 9.98 -24.08 3.19
C TRP A 163 11.14 -25.05 3.44
N ILE A 164 11.86 -25.41 2.38
CA ILE A 164 13.08 -26.22 2.41
C ILE A 164 14.20 -25.51 1.65
N SER A 165 15.44 -25.63 2.15
CA SER A 165 16.64 -25.09 1.49
C SER A 165 16.89 -25.76 0.14
N GLU A 166 17.47 -25.03 -0.82
CA GLU A 166 17.86 -25.57 -2.14
C GLU A 166 18.84 -26.75 -2.03
N GLU A 167 19.75 -26.70 -1.06
CA GLU A 167 20.73 -27.77 -0.77
C GLU A 167 20.07 -29.09 -0.37
N ASN A 168 18.87 -29.03 0.22
CA ASN A 168 18.16 -30.15 0.81
C ASN A 168 16.97 -30.64 -0.04
N VAL A 169 16.89 -30.19 -1.29
CA VAL A 169 15.85 -30.64 -2.24
C VAL A 169 15.95 -32.15 -2.48
N ASN A 170 17.18 -32.69 -2.59
CA ASN A 170 17.41 -34.12 -2.68
C ASN A 170 17.13 -34.78 -1.31
N PRO A 171 16.18 -35.73 -1.21
CA PRO A 171 15.88 -36.45 0.03
C PRO A 171 17.10 -37.07 0.72
N GLN A 172 18.10 -37.53 -0.05
CA GLN A 172 19.30 -38.19 0.48
C GLN A 172 20.24 -37.25 1.25
N LEU A 173 20.17 -35.95 0.98
CA LEU A 173 21.01 -34.95 1.65
C LEU A 173 20.37 -34.45 2.95
N ARG A 174 19.12 -34.84 3.21
CA ARG A 174 18.40 -34.43 4.42
C ARG A 174 18.92 -35.22 5.62
N ASN A 175 19.03 -34.53 6.74
CA ASN A 175 19.27 -35.10 8.05
C ASN A 175 17.94 -35.18 8.83
N LEU A 176 17.97 -35.78 10.03
CA LEU A 176 16.79 -35.94 10.88
C LEU A 176 15.63 -36.59 10.11
N ASN A 177 15.88 -37.77 9.54
CA ASN A 177 14.95 -38.45 8.63
C ASN A 177 13.57 -38.65 9.23
N HIS A 178 13.47 -38.86 10.56
CA HIS A 178 12.17 -38.90 11.21
C HIS A 178 11.40 -37.62 10.89
N LEU A 179 12.00 -36.44 11.02
CA LEU A 179 11.34 -35.15 10.78
C LEU A 179 11.25 -34.73 9.31
N SER A 180 12.32 -34.90 8.57
CA SER A 180 12.40 -34.45 7.18
C SER A 180 11.60 -35.36 6.25
N ILE A 181 11.61 -36.68 6.48
CA ILE A 181 10.96 -37.70 5.66
C ILE A 181 10.31 -38.74 6.59
N PRO A 182 9.23 -38.39 7.31
CA PRO A 182 8.55 -39.32 8.19
C PRO A 182 8.03 -40.52 7.40
N THR A 183 8.51 -41.71 7.75
CA THR A 183 8.09 -43.00 7.17
C THR A 183 7.03 -43.70 8.04
N SER A 184 6.76 -43.17 9.23
CA SER A 184 5.80 -43.74 10.19
C SER A 184 4.36 -43.63 9.70
N ASP A 185 3.61 -44.73 9.85
CA ASP A 185 2.19 -44.83 9.46
C ASP A 185 1.25 -43.97 10.33
N ASN A 186 1.71 -43.52 11.50
CA ASN A 186 0.90 -42.77 12.47
C ASN A 186 1.40 -41.33 12.67
N THR A 187 1.72 -40.66 11.57
CA THR A 187 2.11 -39.26 11.59
C THR A 187 0.90 -38.37 11.88
N GLU A 188 0.95 -37.64 13.00
CA GLU A 188 -0.03 -36.59 13.31
C GLU A 188 0.56 -35.22 12.94
N ILE A 189 -0.15 -34.48 12.09
CA ILE A 189 0.26 -33.13 11.68
C ILE A 189 -0.88 -32.14 11.84
N MET A 190 -0.56 -30.97 12.38
CA MET A 190 -1.47 -29.84 12.43
C MET A 190 -1.34 -29.03 11.14
N CYS A 191 -2.47 -28.88 10.45
CA CYS A 191 -2.56 -28.11 9.22
C CYS A 191 -3.61 -27.01 9.35
N LEU A 192 -3.50 -26.05 8.46
CA LEU A 192 -4.41 -24.93 8.30
C LEU A 192 -5.09 -25.06 6.95
N VAL A 193 -6.42 -25.05 6.95
CA VAL A 193 -7.17 -25.15 5.70
C VAL A 193 -7.01 -23.87 4.89
N ARG A 194 -6.65 -24.02 3.61
CA ARG A 194 -6.52 -22.94 2.63
C ARG A 194 -7.47 -23.20 1.47
N VAL A 195 -7.97 -22.11 0.90
CA VAL A 195 -8.69 -22.19 -0.37
C VAL A 195 -7.69 -22.54 -1.47
N PRO A 196 -7.92 -23.62 -2.25
CA PRO A 196 -7.03 -23.99 -3.33
C PRO A 196 -6.96 -22.85 -4.36
N ARG A 197 -5.76 -22.32 -4.58
CA ARG A 197 -5.56 -21.26 -5.57
C ARG A 197 -5.50 -21.88 -6.96
N LYS A 198 -6.30 -21.31 -7.88
CA LYS A 198 -6.18 -21.58 -9.32
C LYS A 198 -5.11 -20.67 -9.92
N ARG A 199 -4.36 -21.18 -10.89
CA ARG A 199 -3.44 -20.38 -11.70
C ARG A 199 -4.18 -19.21 -12.38
N GLY A 200 -3.55 -18.03 -12.38
CA GLY A 200 -4.06 -16.85 -13.07
C GLY A 200 -3.84 -16.89 -14.58
N SER A 201 -4.66 -16.16 -15.35
CA SER A 201 -4.63 -16.21 -16.83
C SER A 201 -3.29 -15.80 -17.46
N PHE A 202 -2.50 -14.96 -16.78
CA PHE A 202 -1.22 -14.45 -17.27
C PHE A 202 0.00 -15.25 -16.79
N GLN A 203 -0.20 -16.30 -15.99
CA GLN A 203 0.90 -17.16 -15.54
C GLN A 203 1.18 -18.21 -16.61
N TRP A 204 2.45 -18.51 -16.86
CA TRP A 204 2.87 -19.50 -17.84
C TRP A 204 2.46 -20.89 -17.35
N LYS A 205 2.09 -21.77 -18.29
CA LYS A 205 1.90 -23.18 -17.98
C LYS A 205 3.26 -23.79 -17.66
N LYS A 206 3.23 -24.84 -16.85
CA LYS A 206 4.40 -25.67 -16.64
C LYS A 206 4.76 -26.33 -17.98
N GLU A 207 5.99 -26.08 -18.45
CA GLU A 207 6.47 -26.62 -19.73
C GLU A 207 6.79 -28.11 -19.62
N ASP A 208 7.46 -28.50 -18.53
CA ASP A 208 7.85 -29.89 -18.26
C ASP A 208 6.87 -30.55 -17.29
N GLN A 209 6.07 -31.50 -17.80
CA GLN A 209 5.09 -32.20 -16.99
C GLN A 209 5.74 -33.19 -15.99
N ASN A 210 6.91 -33.75 -16.31
CA ASN A 210 7.61 -34.75 -15.50
C ASN A 210 8.42 -34.13 -14.36
N SER A 211 8.79 -32.86 -14.48
CA SER A 211 9.54 -32.16 -13.42
C SER A 211 8.74 -32.07 -12.12
N ARG A 212 9.40 -32.24 -10.96
CA ARG A 212 8.78 -32.01 -9.64
C ARG A 212 8.68 -30.53 -9.28
N LEU A 213 9.24 -29.64 -10.11
CA LEU A 213 9.32 -28.21 -9.86
C LEU A 213 8.14 -27.44 -10.47
N TRP A 214 7.57 -26.55 -9.67
CA TRP A 214 6.47 -25.66 -9.99
C TRP A 214 6.88 -24.21 -9.72
N GLN A 215 6.53 -23.31 -10.63
CA GLN A 215 6.76 -21.87 -10.41
C GLN A 215 5.65 -21.25 -9.56
N VAL A 216 4.41 -21.69 -9.79
CA VAL A 216 3.20 -21.22 -9.12
C VAL A 216 2.50 -22.43 -8.51
N PRO A 217 1.99 -22.35 -7.26
CA PRO A 217 1.19 -23.42 -6.70
C PRO A 217 -0.17 -23.47 -7.41
N ASP A 218 -0.39 -24.49 -8.24
CA ASP A 218 -1.70 -24.85 -8.78
C ASP A 218 -2.15 -26.17 -8.13
N VAL A 219 -2.91 -26.03 -7.04
CA VAL A 219 -3.32 -27.18 -6.22
C VAL A 219 -4.23 -28.14 -7.00
N LEU A 220 -5.01 -27.63 -7.96
CA LEU A 220 -5.91 -28.47 -8.75
C LEU A 220 -5.11 -29.39 -9.67
N GLU A 221 -4.12 -28.83 -10.37
CA GLU A 221 -3.26 -29.58 -11.28
C GLU A 221 -2.34 -30.54 -10.52
N MET A 222 -1.72 -30.06 -9.44
CA MET A 222 -0.88 -30.88 -8.55
C MET A 222 -1.66 -32.06 -7.94
N ALA A 223 -2.92 -31.82 -7.57
CA ALA A 223 -3.79 -32.87 -7.05
C ALA A 223 -4.15 -33.90 -8.12
N SER A 224 -4.40 -33.46 -9.37
CA SER A 224 -4.71 -34.37 -10.47
C SER A 224 -3.55 -35.31 -10.83
N ILE A 225 -2.31 -34.82 -10.77
CA ILE A 225 -1.10 -35.61 -11.07
C ILE A 225 -0.85 -36.67 -9.99
N THR A 226 -1.10 -36.33 -8.74
CA THR A 226 -0.88 -37.21 -7.58
C THR A 226 -2.07 -38.12 -7.27
N GLY A 227 -3.22 -37.91 -7.93
CA GLY A 227 -4.47 -38.56 -7.59
C GLY A 227 -4.99 -38.20 -6.19
N SER A 228 -4.65 -37.00 -5.71
CA SER A 228 -5.11 -36.50 -4.41
C SER A 228 -6.37 -35.65 -4.54
N THR A 229 -7.11 -35.50 -3.43
CA THR A 229 -8.22 -34.55 -3.35
C THR A 229 -7.64 -33.14 -3.50
N PRO A 230 -8.27 -32.26 -4.31
CA PRO A 230 -7.80 -30.88 -4.55
C PRO A 230 -8.07 -29.96 -3.35
N LEU A 231 -7.49 -30.32 -2.22
CA LEU A 231 -7.56 -29.61 -0.95
C LEU A 231 -6.17 -29.07 -0.63
N HIS A 232 -6.09 -27.78 -0.31
CA HIS A 232 -4.84 -27.16 0.13
C HIS A 232 -4.79 -27.14 1.66
N LEU A 233 -3.93 -27.98 2.22
CA LEU A 233 -3.64 -27.99 3.66
C LEU A 233 -2.24 -27.42 3.90
N GLN A 234 -2.12 -26.38 4.71
CA GLN A 234 -0.84 -25.76 5.03
C GLN A 234 -0.36 -26.22 6.41
N ALA A 235 0.78 -26.91 6.48
CA ALA A 235 1.39 -27.28 7.75
C ALA A 235 1.68 -26.03 8.60
N VAL A 236 1.23 -26.08 9.85
CA VAL A 236 1.49 -25.01 10.82
C VAL A 236 2.96 -25.05 11.20
N TYR A 237 3.53 -23.86 11.44
CA TYR A 237 4.88 -23.73 11.96
C TYR A 237 5.05 -24.49 13.29
N ASP A 238 5.99 -25.43 13.29
CA ASP A 238 6.34 -26.25 14.44
C ASP A 238 7.84 -26.58 14.36
N LEU A 239 8.55 -26.42 15.48
CA LEU A 239 9.99 -26.67 15.62
C LEU A 239 10.29 -27.75 16.67
N ARG A 240 9.25 -28.42 17.17
CA ARG A 240 9.39 -29.46 18.19
C ARG A 240 9.84 -30.77 17.55
N ASP A 241 10.58 -31.55 18.32
CA ASP A 241 10.90 -32.92 17.95
C ASP A 241 9.66 -33.82 18.11
N HIS A 242 9.11 -34.29 16.98
CA HIS A 242 7.99 -35.23 16.99
C HIS A 242 8.51 -36.64 16.76
N ARG A 243 8.25 -37.54 17.73
CA ARG A 243 8.49 -38.98 17.56
C ARG A 243 7.17 -39.68 17.22
N TRP A 244 6.87 -39.73 15.93
CA TRP A 244 5.65 -40.32 15.39
C TRP A 244 5.46 -41.81 15.69
N ASP A 245 6.51 -42.50 16.10
CA ASP A 245 6.47 -43.92 16.46
C ASP A 245 5.80 -44.18 17.82
N LYS A 246 5.71 -43.16 18.69
CA LYS A 246 5.13 -43.28 20.03
C LYS A 246 3.76 -42.59 20.08
N PRO A 247 2.71 -43.23 20.64
CA PRO A 247 1.45 -42.56 20.87
C PRO A 247 1.69 -41.37 21.82
N GLN A 248 1.17 -40.19 21.47
CA GLN A 248 1.30 -38.99 22.29
C GLN A 248 0.66 -39.21 23.67
N THR A 249 1.45 -39.32 24.72
CA THR A 249 0.98 -39.27 26.10
C THR A 249 0.48 -37.85 26.36
N GLN A 250 -0.78 -37.68 26.75
CA GLN A 250 -1.30 -36.38 27.20
C GLN A 250 -0.60 -35.98 28.51
N GLU A 251 0.50 -35.23 28.43
CA GLU A 251 1.14 -34.62 29.59
C GLU A 251 0.26 -33.49 30.13
N ASN A 252 -0.62 -33.81 31.07
CA ASN A 252 -1.26 -32.83 31.93
C ASN A 252 -0.18 -32.22 32.83
N HIS A 253 0.35 -31.05 32.46
CA HIS A 253 1.23 -30.27 33.32
C HIS A 253 0.49 -29.82 34.59
N THR A 254 0.54 -30.61 35.66
CA THR A 254 0.31 -30.12 37.02
C THR A 254 1.46 -29.19 37.38
N LYS A 255 1.21 -27.89 37.46
CA LYS A 255 2.16 -26.89 37.95
C LYS A 255 2.59 -27.23 39.38
N SER A 256 3.78 -27.81 39.53
CA SER A 256 4.43 -27.94 40.83
C SER A 256 5.08 -26.61 41.21
N ASN A 257 4.63 -26.02 42.32
CA ASN A 257 5.09 -24.73 42.84
C ASN A 257 6.53 -24.79 43.36
N SER A 258 7.44 -24.08 42.70
CA SER A 258 8.83 -23.88 43.14
C SER A 258 8.95 -22.69 44.10
N TRP A 259 8.54 -22.88 45.36
CA TRP A 259 8.75 -21.90 46.45
C TRP A 259 9.78 -22.33 47.51
N ALA A 260 10.61 -23.34 47.22
CA ALA A 260 11.58 -23.88 48.19
C ALA A 260 13.00 -23.30 48.09
N PHE A 261 13.22 -22.10 47.50
CA PHE A 261 14.58 -21.65 47.14
C PHE A 261 15.22 -20.56 48.04
N TRP A 262 14.52 -19.98 49.02
CA TRP A 262 15.13 -18.96 49.88
C TRP A 262 15.77 -19.56 51.13
N LYS A 263 17.01 -20.06 50.99
CA LYS A 263 17.96 -20.15 52.12
C LYS A 263 19.43 -19.91 51.68
N ARG A 264 19.82 -18.65 51.85
CA ARG A 264 21.05 -18.18 52.55
C ARG A 264 22.43 -18.25 51.85
N ASN A 265 22.89 -17.04 51.51
CA ASN A 265 24.13 -16.33 51.89
C ASN A 265 25.30 -16.12 50.91
N LYS A 266 25.58 -14.82 50.76
CA LYS A 266 26.85 -14.07 50.87
C LYS A 266 28.04 -14.40 49.95
N ASN A 267 28.43 -13.30 49.30
CA ASN A 267 29.76 -12.81 48.94
C ASN A 267 30.31 -13.12 47.55
N GLN A 268 30.64 -11.98 46.92
CA GLN A 268 31.82 -11.71 46.10
C GLN A 268 31.72 -11.78 44.58
N THR A 269 32.20 -10.65 44.03
CA THR A 269 32.77 -10.39 42.70
C THR A 269 31.81 -10.14 41.55
N GLN A 270 31.69 -8.85 41.22
CA GLN A 270 31.32 -8.39 39.89
C GLN A 270 32.29 -8.99 38.86
N ASN A 271 31.76 -9.83 37.99
CA ASN A 271 32.26 -10.02 36.64
C ASN A 271 31.06 -9.88 35.71
N TYR A 272 31.21 -9.10 34.64
CA TYR A 272 30.25 -9.01 33.55
C TYR A 272 30.11 -10.41 32.93
N SER A 273 29.13 -11.17 33.40
CA SER A 273 28.68 -12.41 32.79
C SER A 273 27.39 -12.13 32.04
N SER A 274 27.42 -12.44 30.75
CA SER A 274 26.29 -12.71 29.87
C SER A 274 25.07 -13.19 30.67
N GLN A 275 23.91 -12.55 30.45
CA GLN A 275 22.64 -12.99 31.01
C GLN A 275 22.29 -14.38 30.46
N GLU A 276 22.73 -15.42 31.16
CA GLU A 276 22.09 -16.73 31.15
C GLU A 276 20.71 -16.56 31.77
N LYS A 277 19.68 -16.61 30.92
CA LYS A 277 18.30 -16.79 31.35
C LYS A 277 17.97 -18.28 31.20
N SER A 278 18.43 -19.06 32.16
CA SER A 278 18.02 -20.45 32.38
C SER A 278 16.62 -20.46 32.99
N GLN A 279 15.62 -20.74 32.15
CA GLN A 279 14.25 -21.07 32.57
C GLN A 279 13.77 -22.30 31.77
N SER A 280 13.78 -23.45 32.46
CA SER A 280 13.09 -24.72 32.17
C SER A 280 13.27 -25.36 30.79
N GLU A 281 14.03 -26.46 30.72
CA GLU A 281 14.07 -27.40 29.58
C GLU A 281 12.66 -27.91 29.20
N PRO A 282 12.13 -27.55 28.02
CA PRO A 282 11.07 -28.31 27.36
C PRO A 282 11.72 -29.34 26.43
N LEU A 283 11.11 -30.50 26.18
CA LEU A 283 11.58 -31.44 25.16
C LEU A 283 12.02 -30.71 23.87
N GLY A 284 13.31 -30.82 23.56
CA GLY A 284 14.11 -29.87 22.76
C GLY A 284 13.40 -29.21 21.58
N GLU A 285 13.09 -27.92 21.72
CA GLU A 285 12.71 -27.08 20.59
C GLU A 285 13.97 -26.75 19.78
N PHE A 286 13.97 -27.14 18.51
CA PHE A 286 15.06 -26.80 17.60
C PHE A 286 14.98 -25.33 17.19
N THR A 287 16.10 -24.77 16.74
CA THR A 287 16.12 -23.47 16.07
C THR A 287 15.72 -23.60 14.60
N GLU A 288 15.17 -22.53 13.99
CA GLU A 288 14.85 -22.51 12.56
C GLU A 288 16.07 -22.85 11.69
N TRP A 289 17.26 -22.36 12.07
CA TRP A 289 18.49 -22.63 11.33
C TRP A 289 18.87 -24.12 11.35
N GLN A 290 18.70 -24.80 12.48
CA GLN A 290 18.93 -26.25 12.58
C GLN A 290 18.01 -27.04 11.66
N PHE A 291 16.71 -26.69 11.63
CA PHE A 291 15.75 -27.30 10.72
C PHE A 291 16.11 -27.05 9.25
N ALA A 292 16.45 -25.80 8.92
CA ALA A 292 16.85 -25.42 7.57
C ALA A 292 18.10 -26.18 7.10
N GLN A 293 19.09 -26.33 7.99
CA GLN A 293 20.32 -27.07 7.71
C GLN A 293 20.07 -28.58 7.61
N ALA A 294 19.22 -29.14 8.47
CA ALA A 294 18.84 -30.55 8.43
C ALA A 294 17.92 -30.89 7.25
N GLY A 295 17.32 -29.91 6.59
CA GLY A 295 16.38 -30.16 5.50
C GLY A 295 14.97 -30.54 5.97
N VAL A 296 14.64 -30.23 7.22
CA VAL A 296 13.28 -30.37 7.73
C VAL A 296 12.43 -29.21 7.18
N PRO A 297 11.29 -29.48 6.52
CA PRO A 297 10.43 -28.43 5.99
C PRO A 297 9.88 -27.56 7.11
N ILE A 298 10.04 -26.24 6.98
CA ILE A 298 9.61 -25.28 7.99
C ILE A 298 8.26 -24.70 7.59
N GLY A 299 7.21 -25.06 8.32
CA GLY A 299 5.85 -24.56 8.12
C GLY A 299 5.73 -23.04 8.19
N LYS A 300 4.54 -22.53 7.89
CA LYS A 300 4.25 -21.09 7.97
C LYS A 300 3.52 -20.79 9.28
N GLU A 301 3.89 -19.69 9.93
CA GLU A 301 3.13 -19.19 11.05
C GLU A 301 1.69 -18.91 10.62
N PRO A 302 0.69 -19.29 11.43
CA PRO A 302 -0.71 -19.06 11.12
C PRO A 302 -1.07 -17.59 11.40
N LYS A 303 -0.45 -16.67 10.65
CA LYS A 303 -0.70 -15.23 10.71
C LYS A 303 -1.44 -14.73 9.49
N ILE A 304 -2.30 -13.75 9.72
CA ILE A 304 -3.06 -13.06 8.67
C ILE A 304 -2.29 -11.79 8.33
N ASP A 305 -1.56 -11.83 7.22
CA ASP A 305 -0.80 -10.67 6.73
C ASP A 305 -1.59 -9.97 5.62
N LEU A 306 -2.49 -9.07 6.02
CA LEU A 306 -3.29 -8.23 5.14
C LEU A 306 -2.89 -6.77 5.35
N ARG A 307 -2.03 -6.25 4.47
CA ARG A 307 -1.55 -4.85 4.52
C ARG A 307 -2.71 -3.86 4.61
N ASN A 308 -2.75 -3.02 5.64
CA ASN A 308 -3.81 -2.03 5.82
C ASN A 308 -3.30 -0.60 5.62
N ASN A 309 -3.50 -0.05 4.41
CA ASN A 309 -3.20 1.35 4.10
C ASN A 309 -4.47 2.22 4.03
N HIS A 310 -5.65 1.67 4.33
CA HIS A 310 -6.92 2.36 4.06
C HIS A 310 -7.12 3.60 4.94
N LEU A 311 -6.59 3.60 6.17
CA LEU A 311 -6.62 4.77 7.05
C LEU A 311 -5.83 5.94 6.44
N GLN A 312 -4.65 5.67 5.87
CA GLN A 312 -3.87 6.70 5.17
C GLN A 312 -4.67 7.29 4.00
N TYR A 313 -5.27 6.44 3.17
CA TYR A 313 -6.09 6.91 2.05
C TYR A 313 -7.33 7.68 2.50
N LEU A 314 -7.99 7.24 3.57
CA LEU A 314 -9.12 7.94 4.17
C LEU A 314 -8.74 9.38 4.54
N VAL A 315 -7.60 9.56 5.22
CA VAL A 315 -7.07 10.88 5.59
C VAL A 315 -6.78 11.71 4.34
N THR A 316 -6.17 11.13 3.31
CA THR A 316 -5.91 11.83 2.04
C THR A 316 -7.19 12.29 1.36
N TRP A 317 -8.18 11.41 1.19
CA TRP A 317 -9.41 11.74 0.46
C TRP A 317 -10.30 12.74 1.20
N TYR A 318 -10.48 12.58 2.51
CA TYR A 318 -11.24 13.56 3.29
C TYR A 318 -10.48 14.87 3.47
N GLY A 319 -9.15 14.84 3.62
CA GLY A 319 -8.33 16.06 3.64
C GLY A 319 -8.43 16.83 2.33
N LEU A 320 -8.38 16.13 1.19
CA LEU A 320 -8.55 16.72 -0.14
C LEU A 320 -9.96 17.29 -0.34
N ALA A 321 -10.99 16.57 0.10
CA ALA A 321 -12.37 17.05 0.09
C ALA A 321 -12.54 18.32 0.94
N PHE A 322 -11.93 18.36 2.13
CA PHE A 322 -11.99 19.51 3.03
C PHE A 322 -11.30 20.74 2.43
N LEU A 323 -10.05 20.59 1.95
CA LEU A 323 -9.29 21.69 1.36
C LEU A 323 -9.96 22.24 0.09
N SER A 324 -10.45 21.37 -0.79
CA SER A 324 -11.16 21.78 -2.01
C SER A 324 -12.50 22.45 -1.70
N THR A 325 -13.19 22.01 -0.64
CA THR A 325 -14.41 22.68 -0.15
C THR A 325 -14.11 24.07 0.39
N ILE A 326 -13.04 24.25 1.17
CA ILE A 326 -12.59 25.58 1.64
C ILE A 326 -12.29 26.48 0.44
N PHE A 327 -11.51 25.96 -0.52
CA PHE A 327 -11.15 26.70 -1.72
C PHE A 327 -12.39 27.12 -2.53
N LEU A 328 -13.37 26.22 -2.67
CA LEU A 328 -14.67 26.51 -3.29
C LEU A 328 -15.43 27.61 -2.54
N ILE A 329 -15.51 27.53 -1.21
CA ILE A 329 -16.19 28.55 -0.39
C ILE A 329 -15.51 29.92 -0.54
N VAL A 330 -14.17 29.97 -0.50
CA VAL A 330 -13.39 31.21 -0.68
C VAL A 330 -13.60 31.78 -2.08
N ALA A 331 -13.57 30.93 -3.12
CA ALA A 331 -13.81 31.33 -4.50
C ALA A 331 -15.23 31.88 -4.69
N LEU A 332 -16.25 31.23 -4.13
CA LEU A 332 -17.64 31.71 -4.15
C LEU A 332 -17.80 33.03 -3.40
N ARG A 333 -17.15 33.19 -2.23
CA ARG A 333 -17.14 34.46 -1.48
C ARG A 333 -16.46 35.58 -2.27
N LYS A 334 -15.34 35.30 -2.95
CA LYS A 334 -14.64 36.27 -3.79
C LYS A 334 -15.44 36.62 -5.06
N TYR A 335 -16.12 35.64 -5.66
CA TYR A 335 -17.01 35.84 -6.80
C TYR A 335 -18.22 36.71 -6.42
N ARG A 336 -18.83 36.48 -5.24
CA ARG A 336 -19.92 37.32 -4.69
C ARG A 336 -19.45 38.74 -4.33
N LYS A 337 -18.20 38.89 -3.86
CA LYS A 337 -17.54 40.19 -3.63
C LYS A 337 -16.98 40.80 -4.93
N GLY A 338 -17.57 40.48 -6.08
CA GLY A 338 -17.21 41.05 -7.38
C GLY A 338 -17.18 42.58 -7.32
N SER A 339 -15.97 43.11 -7.13
CA SER A 339 -15.60 44.49 -7.36
C SER A 339 -15.68 44.75 -8.87
N ALA A 340 -16.88 45.09 -9.32
CA ALA A 340 -17.05 45.91 -10.49
C ALA A 340 -17.92 47.07 -10.02
N ILE A 341 -17.30 48.21 -9.73
CA ILE A 341 -18.04 49.48 -9.71
C ILE A 341 -18.81 49.49 -11.03
N SER A 342 -20.13 49.50 -10.96
CA SER A 342 -20.94 49.52 -12.17
C SER A 342 -20.47 50.69 -13.03
N GLN A 343 -20.33 50.50 -14.35
CA GLN A 343 -19.97 51.59 -15.27
C GLN A 343 -20.90 52.82 -15.05
N ALA A 344 -22.15 52.58 -14.61
CA ALA A 344 -23.08 53.63 -14.20
C ALA A 344 -22.65 54.37 -12.92
N GLN A 345 -22.14 53.66 -11.91
CA GLN A 345 -21.56 54.27 -10.71
C GLN A 345 -20.29 55.05 -11.03
N LEU A 346 -19.40 54.51 -11.88
CA LEU A 346 -18.19 55.20 -12.32
C LEU A 346 -18.51 56.48 -13.11
N LYS A 347 -19.50 56.41 -14.02
CA LYS A 347 -20.01 57.60 -14.73
C LYS A 347 -20.60 58.62 -13.77
N LYS A 348 -21.41 58.19 -12.79
CA LYS A 348 -22.03 59.07 -11.80
C LYS A 348 -20.99 59.77 -10.92
N GLU A 349 -19.95 59.04 -10.49
CA GLU A 349 -18.82 59.60 -9.73
C GLU A 349 -18.02 60.62 -10.56
N LYS A 350 -17.72 60.30 -11.83
CA LYS A 350 -17.04 61.24 -12.75
C LYS A 350 -17.87 62.50 -13.02
N LEU A 351 -19.18 62.36 -13.18
CA LEU A 351 -20.11 63.49 -13.39
C LEU A 351 -20.18 64.38 -12.16
N LYS A 352 -20.26 63.77 -10.96
CA LYS A 352 -20.23 64.47 -9.67
C LYS A 352 -18.89 65.19 -9.43
N HIS A 353 -17.78 64.59 -9.85
CA HIS A 353 -16.47 65.22 -9.80
C HIS A 353 -16.38 66.40 -10.79
N ALA A 354 -16.84 66.23 -12.03
CA ALA A 354 -16.83 67.30 -13.04
C ALA A 354 -17.67 68.52 -12.60
N GLN A 355 -18.83 68.30 -11.99
CA GLN A 355 -19.69 69.36 -11.42
C GLN A 355 -19.07 70.09 -10.23
N ARG A 356 -18.04 69.52 -9.59
CA ARG A 356 -17.37 70.11 -8.42
C ARG A 356 -16.20 71.02 -8.79
N PHE A 357 -15.72 70.93 -10.03
CA PHE A 357 -14.55 71.64 -10.56
C PHE A 357 -14.84 72.44 -11.84
N MET A 358 -16.09 72.45 -12.31
CA MET A 358 -16.68 73.51 -13.13
C MET A 358 -17.30 74.54 -12.19
#